data_AF-A0A7J9W6H4-F1
#
_entry.id   AF-A0A7J9W6H4-F1
#
_cell.length_a   1.000
_cell.length_b   1.000
_cell.length_c   1.000
_cell.angle_alpha   90.00
_cell.angle_beta   90.00
_cell.angle_gamma   90.00
#
_symmetry.space_group_name_H-M   'P 1'
#
loop_
_entity.id
_entity.type
_entity.pdbx_description
1 polymer ?
#
loop_
_entity_poly.entity_id
_entity_poly.type
_entity_poly.pdbx_seq_one_letter_code
_entity_poly.pdbx_strand_id
1 'polypeptide(L)'
;MKSPVLLDAGVVNRCRRRVHLEHDALALRPEAPTDPTAEQRSTDAVAHRRTVADALSQLLGERWAEVPADLPHAERMAMTRSLLDARAPAIWGGLLPADPAGGRRGGADLLVASRTGYLPVIVVRHKVTDPGSGARTAPLSDPGPGRARHDPHRKVRAQPRDQLRLAHALRLLQAAGVAVPGRARGGVIGLDADVVVWHDLDAPTWPGGRTAMSEYDTRFADRLAVAHAAA
;
A
#
# COMPACT_ATOMS: atom_id res chain seq x y z
N MET A 1 -23.06 -19.82 -6.38
CA MET A 1 -22.89 -18.46 -5.85
C MET A 1 -21.76 -17.79 -6.63
N LYS A 2 -21.96 -16.61 -7.21
CA LYS A 2 -20.86 -15.86 -7.83
C LYS A 2 -19.91 -15.40 -6.73
N SER A 3 -18.60 -15.65 -6.89
CA SER A 3 -17.58 -15.14 -5.97
C SER A 3 -17.64 -13.61 -5.91
N PRO A 4 -17.43 -12.99 -4.73
CA PRO A 4 -17.47 -11.53 -4.61
C PRO A 4 -16.36 -10.88 -5.46
N VAL A 5 -16.67 -9.74 -6.08
CA VAL A 5 -15.68 -8.94 -6.81
C VAL A 5 -14.75 -8.27 -5.79
N LEU A 6 -13.46 -8.58 -5.87
CA LEU A 6 -12.42 -8.02 -5.00
C LEU A 6 -11.37 -7.31 -5.84
N LEU A 7 -11.14 -6.03 -5.54
CA LEU A 7 -10.21 -5.16 -6.26
C LEU A 7 -8.99 -4.82 -5.40
N ASP A 8 -7.84 -4.67 -6.05
CA ASP A 8 -6.61 -4.18 -5.43
C ASP A 8 -6.48 -2.65 -5.55
N ALA A 9 -5.46 -2.10 -4.89
CA ALA A 9 -5.20 -0.66 -4.88
C ALA A 9 -4.92 -0.06 -6.27
N GLY A 10 -4.48 -0.85 -7.24
CA GLY A 10 -4.14 -0.38 -8.58
C GLY A 10 -5.37 0.07 -9.38
N VAL A 11 -6.56 -0.41 -9.02
CA VAL A 11 -7.79 -0.17 -9.77
C VAL A 11 -8.15 1.32 -9.87
N VAL A 12 -7.83 2.13 -8.85
CA VAL A 12 -8.16 3.57 -8.83
C VAL A 12 -7.31 4.40 -9.79
N ASN A 13 -6.27 3.80 -10.38
CA ASN A 13 -5.46 4.40 -11.44
C ASN A 13 -5.90 3.94 -12.85
N ARG A 14 -6.86 3.01 -12.96
CA ARG A 14 -7.39 2.52 -14.24
C ARG A 14 -8.58 3.39 -14.68
N CYS A 15 -8.84 3.44 -15.98
CA CYS A 15 -10.08 4.04 -16.50
C CYS A 15 -11.26 3.05 -16.39
N ARG A 16 -12.50 3.56 -16.38
CA ARG A 16 -13.73 2.72 -16.31
C ARG A 16 -13.71 1.61 -17.36
N ARG A 17 -13.37 1.93 -18.61
CA ARG A 17 -13.33 0.95 -19.71
C ARG A 17 -12.35 -0.20 -19.44
N ARG A 18 -11.16 0.10 -18.93
CA ARG A 18 -10.17 -0.94 -18.59
C ARG A 18 -10.71 -1.87 -17.51
N VAL A 19 -11.29 -1.32 -16.46
CA VAL A 19 -11.90 -2.13 -15.38
C VAL A 19 -13.04 -3.00 -15.92
N HIS A 20 -13.95 -2.44 -16.71
CA HIS A 20 -15.03 -3.23 -17.32
C HIS A 20 -14.48 -4.42 -18.11
N LEU A 21 -13.51 -4.21 -19.01
CA LEU A 21 -12.93 -5.29 -19.83
C LEU A 21 -12.20 -6.37 -19.00
N GLU A 22 -11.61 -6.00 -17.87
CA GLU A 22 -10.92 -6.95 -16.97
C GLU A 22 -11.89 -7.84 -16.19
N HIS A 23 -13.15 -7.41 -16.05
CA HIS A 23 -14.19 -8.10 -15.29
C HIS A 23 -15.31 -8.67 -16.14
N ASP A 24 -15.41 -8.28 -17.42
CA ASP A 24 -16.32 -8.87 -18.40
C ASP A 24 -15.83 -10.25 -18.83
N ALA A 25 -16.63 -11.28 -18.56
CA ALA A 25 -16.34 -12.67 -18.89
C ALA A 25 -16.40 -12.96 -20.40
N LEU A 26 -17.10 -12.12 -21.18
CA LEU A 26 -17.24 -12.24 -22.63
C LEU A 26 -16.23 -11.37 -23.38
N ALA A 27 -15.44 -10.55 -22.68
CA ALA A 27 -14.46 -9.69 -23.31
C ALA A 27 -13.37 -10.52 -24.00
N LEU A 28 -13.24 -10.33 -25.32
CA LEU A 28 -12.13 -10.87 -26.09
C LEU A 28 -10.82 -10.24 -25.62
N ARG A 29 -9.89 -11.07 -25.19
CA ARG A 29 -8.54 -10.68 -24.74
C ARG A 29 -7.55 -11.22 -25.75
N PRO A 30 -7.27 -10.49 -26.85
CA PRO A 30 -6.22 -10.90 -27.76
C PRO A 30 -4.91 -11.01 -26.97
N GLU A 31 -4.20 -12.11 -27.17
CA GLU A 31 -2.88 -12.33 -26.59
C GLU A 31 -1.93 -11.31 -27.22
N ALA A 32 -1.70 -10.21 -26.50
CA ALA A 32 -0.73 -9.19 -26.88
C ALA A 32 0.63 -9.61 -26.33
N PRO A 33 1.72 -9.48 -27.10
CA PRO A 33 3.06 -9.67 -26.57
C PRO A 33 3.25 -8.77 -25.34
N THR A 34 3.89 -9.29 -24.30
CA THR A 34 4.22 -8.48 -23.14
C THR A 34 5.15 -7.34 -23.56
N ASP A 35 4.91 -6.13 -23.06
CA ASP A 35 5.82 -5.00 -23.25
C ASP A 35 7.13 -5.27 -22.47
N PRO A 36 8.29 -5.47 -23.15
CA PRO A 36 9.54 -5.78 -22.47
C PRO A 36 9.97 -4.67 -21.51
N THR A 37 9.62 -3.41 -21.80
CA THR A 37 9.93 -2.28 -20.91
C THR A 37 9.06 -2.33 -19.66
N ALA A 38 7.83 -2.82 -19.75
CA ALA A 38 6.97 -3.03 -18.59
C ALA A 38 7.46 -4.21 -17.74
N GLU A 39 7.89 -5.30 -18.36
CA GLU A 39 8.51 -6.44 -17.67
C GLU A 39 9.77 -6.01 -16.91
N GLN A 40 10.70 -5.31 -17.58
CA GLN A 40 11.92 -4.82 -16.94
C GLN A 40 11.61 -3.91 -15.74
N ARG A 41 10.63 -3.00 -15.88
CA ARG A 41 10.19 -2.13 -14.77
C ARG A 41 9.62 -2.93 -13.59
N SER A 42 8.93 -4.03 -13.86
CA SER A 42 8.40 -4.93 -12.83
C SER A 42 9.53 -5.66 -12.11
N THR A 43 10.46 -6.25 -12.86
CA THR A 43 11.66 -6.93 -12.32
C THR A 43 12.48 -5.99 -11.45
N ASP A 44 12.78 -4.80 -11.94
CA ASP A 44 13.51 -3.78 -11.17
C ASP A 44 12.79 -3.39 -9.87
N ALA A 45 11.46 -3.30 -9.90
CA ALA A 45 10.66 -2.95 -8.72
C ALA A 45 10.61 -4.10 -7.69
N VAL A 46 10.67 -5.35 -8.13
CA VAL A 46 10.82 -6.52 -7.25
C VAL A 46 12.20 -6.53 -6.61
N ALA A 47 13.26 -6.34 -7.40
CA ALA A 47 14.63 -6.28 -6.91
C ALA A 47 14.81 -5.17 -5.88
N HIS A 48 14.31 -3.95 -6.17
CA HIS A 48 14.35 -2.82 -5.23
C HIS A 48 13.66 -3.14 -3.89
N ARG A 49 12.48 -3.77 -3.94
CA ARG A 49 11.76 -4.18 -2.72
C ARG A 49 12.56 -5.18 -1.91
N ARG A 50 13.22 -6.16 -2.54
CA ARG A 50 14.09 -7.12 -1.84
C ARG A 50 15.28 -6.42 -1.18
N THR A 51 15.97 -5.52 -1.87
CA THR A 51 17.08 -4.74 -1.30
C THR A 51 16.63 -3.93 -0.07
N VAL A 52 15.46 -3.29 -0.13
CA VAL A 52 14.89 -2.58 1.02
C VAL A 52 14.54 -3.54 2.16
N ALA A 53 13.98 -4.72 1.86
CA ALA A 53 13.66 -5.73 2.87
C ALA A 53 14.93 -6.23 3.59
N ASP A 54 16.01 -6.49 2.85
CA ASP A 54 17.29 -6.94 3.40
C ASP A 54 17.91 -5.87 4.31
N ALA A 55 17.86 -4.60 3.91
CA ALA A 55 18.33 -3.51 4.74
C ALA A 55 17.49 -3.34 6.02
N LEU A 56 16.15 -3.40 5.90
CA LEU A 56 15.25 -3.28 7.04
C LEU A 56 15.39 -4.44 8.02
N SER A 57 15.52 -5.69 7.53
CA SER A 57 15.66 -6.86 8.40
C SER A 57 16.92 -6.76 9.26
N GLN A 58 18.05 -6.29 8.69
CA GLN A 58 19.29 -6.03 9.41
C GLN A 58 19.12 -4.92 10.46
N LEU A 59 18.48 -3.81 10.09
CA LEU A 59 18.28 -2.65 10.99
C LEU A 59 17.29 -2.93 12.13
N LEU A 60 16.28 -3.76 11.88
CA LEU A 60 15.19 -4.02 12.83
C LEU A 60 15.48 -5.24 13.72
N GLY A 61 16.30 -6.18 13.26
CA GLY A 61 16.70 -7.37 14.01
C GLY A 61 15.48 -8.16 14.49
N GLU A 62 15.40 -8.44 15.80
CA GLU A 62 14.31 -9.20 16.42
C GLU A 62 12.91 -8.57 16.24
N ARG A 63 12.83 -7.27 15.89
CA ARG A 63 11.55 -6.59 15.63
C ARG A 63 10.97 -6.93 14.25
N TRP A 64 11.75 -7.55 13.37
CA TRP A 64 11.37 -7.92 12.01
C TRP A 64 10.65 -9.26 11.98
N ALA A 65 9.51 -9.30 11.32
CA ALA A 65 8.85 -10.52 10.87
C ALA A 65 8.57 -10.40 9.37
N GLU A 66 8.77 -11.49 8.63
CA GLU A 66 8.57 -11.52 7.18
C GLU A 66 7.57 -12.62 6.81
N VAL A 67 6.62 -12.28 5.96
CA VAL A 67 5.72 -13.22 5.30
C VAL A 67 6.33 -13.56 3.93
N PRO A 68 6.87 -14.77 3.73
CA PRO A 68 7.53 -15.14 2.47
C PRO A 68 6.59 -15.01 1.27
N ALA A 69 7.12 -14.51 0.16
CA ALA A 69 6.34 -14.19 -1.03
C ALA A 69 5.98 -15.42 -1.88
N ASP A 70 6.72 -16.52 -1.70
CA ASP A 70 6.58 -17.81 -2.36
C ASP A 70 5.52 -18.72 -1.72
N LEU A 71 5.08 -18.39 -0.50
CA LEU A 71 3.96 -19.09 0.13
C LEU A 71 2.65 -18.93 -0.67
N PRO A 72 1.79 -19.96 -0.70
CA PRO A 72 0.45 -19.87 -1.26
C PRO A 72 -0.36 -18.71 -0.64
N HIS A 73 -1.27 -18.13 -1.43
CA HIS A 73 -2.05 -16.95 -1.03
C HIS A 73 -2.75 -17.10 0.34
N ALA A 74 -3.40 -18.25 0.57
CA ALA A 74 -4.10 -18.53 1.82
C ALA A 74 -3.13 -18.62 3.02
N GLU A 75 -1.96 -19.21 2.83
CA GLU A 75 -0.93 -19.33 3.86
C GLU A 75 -0.31 -17.97 4.20
N ARG A 76 -0.06 -17.13 3.18
CA ARG A 76 0.39 -15.75 3.39
C ARG A 76 -0.61 -14.94 4.22
N MET A 77 -1.90 -15.08 3.94
CA MET A 77 -2.96 -14.44 4.71
C MET A 77 -2.99 -14.95 6.16
N ALA A 78 -2.93 -16.28 6.35
CA ALA A 78 -2.93 -16.89 7.67
C ALA A 78 -1.71 -16.48 8.52
N MET A 79 -0.53 -16.46 7.91
CA MET A 79 0.70 -16.02 8.55
C MET A 79 0.65 -14.52 8.89
N THR A 80 0.18 -13.68 7.97
CA THR A 80 -0.03 -12.25 8.25
C THR A 80 -0.97 -12.06 9.43
N ARG A 81 -2.08 -12.82 9.48
CA ARG A 81 -3.03 -12.76 10.59
C ARG A 81 -2.38 -13.14 11.92
N SER A 82 -1.64 -14.24 11.96
CA SER A 82 -0.91 -14.69 13.15
C SER A 82 0.06 -13.62 13.67
N LEU A 83 0.82 -12.98 12.78
CA LEU A 83 1.76 -11.91 13.14
C LEU A 83 1.06 -10.64 13.67
N LEU A 84 -0.11 -10.29 13.10
CA LEU A 84 -0.94 -9.19 13.59
C LEU A 84 -1.48 -9.48 14.99
N ASP A 85 -1.97 -10.70 15.22
CA ASP A 85 -2.50 -11.14 16.52
C ASP A 85 -1.38 -11.21 17.58
N ALA A 86 -0.18 -11.62 17.19
CA ALA A 86 1.03 -11.60 18.02
C ALA A 86 1.62 -10.19 18.24
N ARG A 87 1.04 -9.16 17.61
CA ARG A 87 1.50 -7.76 17.68
C ARG A 87 2.96 -7.58 17.28
N ALA A 88 3.42 -8.34 16.28
CA ALA A 88 4.78 -8.24 15.74
C ALA A 88 5.10 -6.77 15.35
N PRO A 89 6.25 -6.20 15.77
CA PRO A 89 6.51 -4.77 15.63
C PRO A 89 6.59 -4.28 14.17
N ALA A 90 7.15 -5.09 13.28
CA ALA A 90 7.29 -4.81 11.86
C ALA A 90 7.03 -6.08 11.05
N ILE A 91 6.02 -6.06 10.17
CA ILE A 91 5.64 -7.21 9.35
C ILE A 91 5.85 -6.87 7.88
N TRP A 92 6.83 -7.50 7.24
CA TRP A 92 7.09 -7.37 5.82
C TRP A 92 6.26 -8.35 4.99
N GLY A 93 5.84 -7.91 3.81
CA GLY A 93 5.08 -8.73 2.86
C GLY A 93 3.64 -9.03 3.30
N GLY A 94 3.13 -8.26 4.27
CA GLY A 94 1.83 -8.48 4.91
C GLY A 94 0.67 -8.45 3.91
N LEU A 95 0.01 -9.58 3.76
CA LEU A 95 -1.19 -9.75 2.95
C LEU A 95 -2.42 -9.72 3.87
N LEU A 96 -3.18 -8.63 3.81
CA LEU A 96 -4.29 -8.40 4.72
C LEU A 96 -5.48 -9.30 4.36
N PRO A 97 -6.33 -9.66 5.35
CA PRO A 97 -7.60 -10.30 5.08
C PRO A 97 -8.39 -9.51 4.03
N ALA A 98 -9.00 -10.22 3.09
CA ALA A 98 -9.91 -9.58 2.15
C ALA A 98 -11.08 -8.92 2.90
N ASP A 99 -11.61 -7.85 2.32
CA ASP A 99 -12.79 -7.13 2.79
C ASP A 99 -13.90 -7.30 1.74
N PRO A 100 -14.71 -8.38 1.83
CA PRO A 100 -15.80 -8.62 0.87
C PRO A 100 -16.89 -7.56 0.92
N ALA A 101 -17.17 -7.00 2.10
CA ALA A 101 -18.17 -5.95 2.27
C ALA A 101 -17.78 -4.68 1.52
N GLY A 102 -16.48 -4.34 1.54
CA GLY A 102 -15.94 -3.20 0.82
C GLY A 102 -15.37 -3.51 -0.56
N GLY A 103 -15.37 -4.76 -1.02
CA GLY A 103 -14.84 -5.18 -2.31
C GLY A 103 -13.31 -5.08 -2.44
N ARG A 104 -12.54 -5.16 -1.34
CA ARG A 104 -11.08 -4.92 -1.34
C ARG A 104 -10.28 -6.19 -1.08
N ARG A 105 -9.11 -6.26 -1.70
CA ARG A 105 -8.04 -7.22 -1.36
C ARG A 105 -6.67 -6.57 -1.48
N GLY A 106 -5.64 -7.20 -0.92
CA GLY A 106 -4.25 -6.76 -1.05
C GLY A 106 -3.56 -6.62 0.30
N GLY A 107 -2.51 -5.80 0.33
CA GLY A 107 -1.67 -5.64 1.52
C GLY A 107 -0.75 -4.42 1.42
N ALA A 108 0.29 -4.42 2.22
CA ALA A 108 1.36 -3.42 2.20
C ALA A 108 2.72 -4.12 2.17
N ASP A 109 3.75 -3.41 1.70
CA ASP A 109 5.11 -3.94 1.72
C ASP A 109 5.60 -4.12 3.17
N LEU A 110 5.25 -3.17 4.05
CA LEU A 110 5.55 -3.21 5.47
C LEU A 110 4.35 -2.75 6.30
N LEU A 111 4.02 -3.46 7.38
CA LEU A 111 3.08 -3.02 8.40
C LEU A 111 3.88 -2.68 9.66
N VAL A 112 3.71 -1.46 10.16
CA VAL A 112 4.40 -0.97 11.35
C VAL A 112 3.44 -0.90 12.52
N ALA A 113 3.76 -1.59 13.61
CA ALA A 113 2.97 -1.55 14.82
C ALA A 113 3.04 -0.17 15.48
N SER A 114 1.90 0.26 16.02
CA SER A 114 1.76 1.36 16.95
C SER A 114 1.14 0.81 18.23
N ARG A 115 1.03 1.65 19.28
CA ARG A 115 0.41 1.28 20.56
C ARG A 115 -0.98 0.67 20.40
N THR A 116 -1.77 1.15 19.43
CA THR A 116 -3.20 0.84 19.28
C THR A 116 -3.58 0.11 18.00
N GLY A 117 -2.62 -0.24 17.14
CA GLY A 117 -2.91 -0.91 15.88
C GLY A 117 -1.70 -0.94 14.95
N TYR A 118 -1.96 -0.99 13.65
CA TYR A 118 -0.97 -0.99 12.57
C TYR A 118 -1.19 0.14 11.58
N LEU A 119 -0.10 0.56 10.95
CA LEU A 119 -0.10 1.51 9.85
C LEU A 119 0.65 0.93 8.65
N PRO A 120 0.18 1.21 7.42
CA PRO A 120 0.80 0.67 6.22
C PRO A 120 1.99 1.53 5.79
N VAL A 121 3.04 0.87 5.34
CA VAL A 121 4.17 1.44 4.62
C VAL A 121 4.32 0.72 3.29
N ILE A 122 4.45 1.47 2.20
CA ILE A 122 4.72 0.92 0.87
C ILE A 122 6.13 1.29 0.41
N VAL A 123 6.69 0.45 -0.44
CA VAL A 123 7.99 0.67 -1.06
C VAL A 123 7.79 0.94 -2.54
N VAL A 124 8.43 1.99 -3.04
CA VAL A 124 8.28 2.46 -4.42
C VAL A 124 9.63 2.74 -5.04
N ARG A 125 9.74 2.51 -6.35
CA ARG A 125 10.96 2.73 -7.12
C ARG A 125 10.93 4.09 -7.84
N HIS A 126 10.68 5.15 -7.08
CA HIS A 126 10.77 6.53 -7.54
C HIS A 126 11.09 7.46 -6.37
N LYS A 127 11.56 8.67 -6.65
CA LYS A 127 11.82 9.68 -5.61
C LYS A 127 10.51 10.10 -4.94
N VAL A 128 10.54 10.19 -3.62
CA VAL A 128 9.41 10.58 -2.76
C VAL A 128 9.67 11.88 -2.01
N THR A 129 10.90 12.37 -2.07
CA THR A 129 11.31 13.68 -1.56
C THR A 129 12.16 14.41 -2.59
N ASP A 130 12.17 15.73 -2.49
CA ASP A 130 13.09 16.63 -3.19
C ASP A 130 13.82 17.51 -2.15
N PRO A 131 14.92 18.20 -2.51
CA PRO A 131 15.52 19.21 -1.64
C PRO A 131 14.50 20.27 -1.24
N GLY A 132 14.45 20.59 0.05
CA GLY A 132 13.49 21.53 0.64
C GLY A 132 13.32 21.28 2.13
N SER A 133 12.14 21.53 2.68
CA SER A 133 11.86 21.23 4.09
C SER A 133 10.39 20.86 4.30
N GLY A 134 10.10 20.27 5.46
CA GLY A 134 8.74 20.06 5.95
C GLY A 134 8.19 18.65 5.76
N ALA A 135 8.87 17.76 5.03
CA ALA A 135 8.49 16.36 5.00
C ALA A 135 8.55 15.76 6.41
N ARG A 136 7.59 14.89 6.75
CA ARG A 136 7.66 14.13 8.00
C ARG A 136 8.39 12.82 7.75
N THR A 137 9.61 12.68 8.25
CA THR A 137 10.46 11.52 8.00
C THR A 137 10.77 10.78 9.29
N ALA A 138 10.82 9.45 9.23
CA ALA A 138 11.31 8.57 10.28
C ALA A 138 12.51 7.75 9.76
N PRO A 139 13.51 7.45 10.60
CA PRO A 139 14.64 6.61 10.19
C PRO A 139 14.18 5.17 9.96
N LEU A 140 14.84 4.45 9.04
CA LEU A 140 14.51 3.04 8.76
C LEU A 140 14.74 2.11 9.95
N SER A 141 15.67 2.46 10.85
CA SER A 141 15.93 1.73 12.09
C SER A 141 14.83 1.89 13.15
N ASP A 142 13.96 2.89 13.02
CA ASP A 142 12.76 3.05 13.87
C ASP A 142 11.64 3.71 13.04
N PRO A 143 10.99 2.94 12.15
CA PRO A 143 10.14 3.47 11.09
C PRO A 143 8.78 3.98 11.60
N GLY A 144 8.51 3.86 12.90
CA GLY A 144 7.22 4.22 13.50
C GLY A 144 6.85 5.69 13.31
N PRO A 145 5.55 6.01 13.12
CA PRO A 145 5.10 7.39 12.91
C PRO A 145 5.37 8.30 14.13
N GLY A 146 5.50 7.71 15.33
CA GLY A 146 5.86 8.43 16.57
C GLY A 146 7.30 8.94 16.56
N ARG A 147 8.17 8.34 15.74
CA ARG A 147 9.53 8.83 15.49
C ARG A 147 9.62 9.84 14.36
N ALA A 148 8.57 9.98 13.55
CA ALA A 148 8.57 10.92 12.45
C ALA A 148 8.72 12.37 12.96
N ARG A 149 9.63 13.14 12.35
CA ARG A 149 9.88 14.56 12.63
C ARG A 149 9.85 15.35 11.33
N HIS A 150 9.67 16.67 11.44
CA HIS A 150 9.83 17.53 10.26
C HIS A 150 11.31 17.55 9.86
N ASP A 151 11.55 17.25 8.59
CA ASP A 151 12.86 17.21 8.00
C ASP A 151 13.25 18.61 7.48
N PRO A 152 14.39 19.17 7.91
CA PRO A 152 14.84 20.49 7.46
C PRO A 152 15.45 20.47 6.04
N HIS A 153 15.69 19.30 5.46
CA HIS A 153 16.37 19.13 4.18
C HIS A 153 15.53 18.41 3.11
N ARG A 154 14.34 17.91 3.48
CA ARG A 154 13.42 17.23 2.57
C ARG A 154 12.05 17.88 2.53
N LYS A 155 11.56 18.15 1.31
CA LYS A 155 10.14 18.37 1.04
C LYS A 155 9.54 17.14 0.39
N VAL A 156 8.25 16.90 0.63
CA VAL A 156 7.51 15.79 -0.01
C VAL A 156 7.41 16.05 -1.51
N ARG A 157 7.75 15.05 -2.32
CA ARG A 157 7.48 15.05 -3.76
C ARG A 157 6.05 14.57 -4.00
N ALA A 158 5.29 15.30 -4.80
CA ALA A 158 3.90 14.94 -5.08
C ALA A 158 3.81 13.60 -5.82
N GLN A 159 3.29 12.57 -5.16
CA GLN A 159 3.02 11.25 -5.72
C GLN A 159 1.58 10.81 -5.33
N PRO A 160 0.53 11.34 -6.01
CA PRO A 160 -0.85 11.08 -5.63
C PRO A 160 -1.20 9.58 -5.60
N ARG A 161 -0.62 8.80 -6.52
CA ARG A 161 -0.81 7.34 -6.60
C ARG A 161 -0.36 6.59 -5.34
N ASP A 162 0.66 7.08 -4.65
CA ASP A 162 1.20 6.44 -3.44
C ASP A 162 0.23 6.64 -2.28
N GLN A 163 -0.30 7.86 -2.13
CA GLN A 163 -1.32 8.15 -1.11
C GLN A 163 -2.61 7.34 -1.33
N LEU A 164 -3.05 7.14 -2.58
CA LEU A 164 -4.20 6.27 -2.88
C LEU A 164 -3.93 4.80 -2.54
N ARG A 165 -2.71 4.30 -2.78
CA ARG A 165 -2.30 2.95 -2.35
C ARG A 165 -2.30 2.81 -0.82
N LEU A 166 -1.83 3.83 -0.11
CA LEU A 166 -1.86 3.85 1.36
C LEU A 166 -3.29 3.91 1.90
N ALA A 167 -4.17 4.71 1.30
CA ALA A 167 -5.59 4.76 1.66
C ALA A 167 -6.25 3.39 1.50
N HIS A 168 -5.96 2.67 0.40
CA HIS A 168 -6.42 1.29 0.19
C HIS A 168 -5.96 0.34 1.30
N ALA A 169 -4.67 0.33 1.59
CA ALA A 169 -4.10 -0.53 2.64
C ALA A 169 -4.67 -0.18 4.02
N LEU A 170 -4.90 1.10 4.31
CA LEU A 170 -5.51 1.54 5.56
C LEU A 170 -6.97 1.10 5.67
N ARG A 171 -7.75 1.14 4.58
CA ARG A 171 -9.13 0.63 4.54
C ARG A 171 -9.18 -0.88 4.80
N LEU A 172 -8.24 -1.66 4.27
CA LEU A 172 -8.09 -3.07 4.60
C LEU A 172 -7.74 -3.29 6.09
N LEU A 173 -6.82 -2.50 6.65
CA LEU A 173 -6.50 -2.56 8.08
C LEU A 173 -7.71 -2.22 8.97
N GLN A 174 -8.53 -1.25 8.55
CA GLN A 174 -9.77 -0.87 9.24
C GLN A 174 -10.79 -2.01 9.17
N ALA A 175 -11.01 -2.60 8.01
CA ALA A 175 -11.90 -3.75 7.83
C ALA A 175 -11.45 -4.97 8.64
N ALA A 176 -10.14 -5.17 8.79
CA ALA A 176 -9.56 -6.22 9.62
C ALA A 176 -9.58 -5.89 11.13
N GLY A 177 -10.01 -4.69 11.53
CA GLY A 177 -10.09 -4.26 12.94
C GLY A 177 -8.73 -3.99 13.61
N VAL A 178 -7.66 -3.83 12.82
CA VAL A 178 -6.27 -3.70 13.34
C VAL A 178 -5.63 -2.36 12.98
N ALA A 179 -6.34 -1.45 12.31
CA ALA A 179 -5.85 -0.10 12.03
C ALA A 179 -5.67 0.72 13.31
N VAL A 180 -4.67 1.61 13.31
CA VAL A 180 -4.58 2.67 14.33
C VAL A 180 -5.82 3.57 14.24
N PRO A 181 -6.55 3.80 15.35
CA PRO A 181 -7.70 4.71 15.35
C PRO A 181 -7.27 6.17 15.20
N GLY A 182 -8.20 7.00 14.72
CA GLY A 182 -8.01 8.44 14.56
C GLY A 182 -7.49 8.81 13.16
N ARG A 183 -6.52 9.73 13.11
CA ARG A 183 -6.09 10.37 11.87
C ARG A 183 -5.39 9.39 10.92
N ALA A 184 -5.87 9.31 9.69
CA ALA A 184 -5.36 8.41 8.66
C ALA A 184 -3.93 8.79 8.25
N ARG A 185 -3.01 7.82 8.34
CA ARG A 185 -1.60 7.99 8.00
C ARG A 185 -1.08 6.77 7.26
N GLY A 186 -0.04 6.99 6.47
CA GLY A 186 0.69 5.91 5.80
C GLY A 186 2.10 6.35 5.44
N GLY A 187 3.04 5.41 5.37
CA GLY A 187 4.44 5.69 5.07
C GLY A 187 4.84 5.26 3.66
N VAL A 188 5.82 5.93 3.08
CA VAL A 188 6.43 5.53 1.82
C VAL A 188 7.95 5.49 1.98
N ILE A 189 8.56 4.40 1.53
CA ILE A 189 10.01 4.31 1.31
C ILE A 189 10.25 4.41 -0.19
N GLY A 190 10.98 5.45 -0.60
CA GLY A 190 11.24 5.73 -2.01
C GLY A 190 12.45 4.99 -2.57
N LEU A 191 12.87 5.45 -3.75
CA LEU A 191 14.04 4.92 -4.47
C LEU A 191 15.33 4.99 -3.65
N ASP A 192 15.52 6.08 -2.89
CA ASP A 192 16.76 6.31 -2.13
C ASP A 192 16.87 5.39 -0.90
N ALA A 193 15.76 4.75 -0.48
CA ALA A 193 15.70 3.76 0.59
C ALA A 193 16.42 4.17 1.88
N ASP A 194 16.25 5.43 2.31
CA ASP A 194 16.99 6.03 3.42
C ASP A 194 16.09 6.46 4.59
N VAL A 195 14.83 6.80 4.33
CA VAL A 195 13.83 7.18 5.33
C VAL A 195 12.44 6.67 4.97
N VAL A 196 11.56 6.61 5.97
CA VAL A 196 10.11 6.51 5.76
C VAL A 196 9.53 7.91 5.71
N VAL A 197 8.90 8.30 4.59
CA VAL A 197 8.11 9.53 4.48
C VAL A 197 6.69 9.25 4.93
N TRP A 198 6.26 9.88 6.01
CA TRP A 198 4.91 9.74 6.56
C TRP A 198 3.96 10.78 5.98
N HIS A 199 2.89 10.30 5.36
CA HIS A 199 1.80 11.11 4.86
C HIS A 199 0.64 11.16 5.85
N ASP A 200 0.01 12.33 5.90
CA ASP A 200 -1.28 12.56 6.53
C ASP A 200 -2.37 12.47 5.46
N LEU A 201 -3.10 11.36 5.45
CA LEU A 201 -4.06 11.02 4.40
C LEU A 201 -5.38 11.78 4.56
N ASP A 202 -5.59 12.39 5.74
CA ASP A 202 -6.71 13.28 6.04
C ASP A 202 -6.37 14.77 5.83
N ALA A 203 -5.14 15.09 5.43
CA ALA A 203 -4.80 16.47 5.10
C ALA A 203 -5.51 16.91 3.81
N PRO A 204 -6.11 18.13 3.77
CA PRO A 204 -6.86 18.65 2.63
C PRO A 204 -5.92 19.15 1.51
N THR A 205 -5.08 18.25 1.01
CA THR A 205 -3.98 18.53 0.05
C THR A 205 -4.34 18.15 -1.39
N TRP A 206 -5.52 17.57 -1.61
CA TRP A 206 -6.00 17.21 -2.94
C TRP A 206 -6.86 18.33 -3.55
N PRO A 207 -7.02 18.35 -4.90
CA PRO A 207 -7.83 19.36 -5.57
C PRO A 207 -9.23 19.49 -4.96
N GLY A 208 -9.65 20.74 -4.76
CA GLY A 208 -10.92 21.07 -4.09
C GLY A 208 -10.89 20.92 -2.56
N GLY A 209 -9.70 20.91 -1.93
CA GLY A 209 -9.57 20.76 -0.48
C GLY A 209 -9.91 19.37 0.03
N ARG A 210 -9.95 18.37 -0.87
CA ARG A 210 -10.25 16.98 -0.54
C ARG A 210 -9.06 16.32 0.17
N THR A 211 -9.35 15.21 0.83
CA THR A 211 -8.33 14.35 1.45
C THR A 211 -8.01 13.16 0.56
N ALA A 212 -6.85 12.53 0.76
CA ALA A 212 -6.51 11.31 0.03
C ALA A 212 -7.51 10.18 0.30
N MET A 213 -8.00 10.09 1.55
CA MET A 213 -9.03 9.12 1.93
C MET A 213 -10.33 9.33 1.15
N SER A 214 -10.87 10.55 1.14
CA SER A 214 -12.12 10.86 0.44
C SER A 214 -12.01 10.67 -1.08
N GLU A 215 -10.86 11.01 -1.66
CA GLU A 215 -10.60 10.80 -3.08
C GLU A 215 -10.50 9.31 -3.42
N TYR A 216 -9.79 8.55 -2.59
CA TYR A 216 -9.70 7.11 -2.74
C TYR A 216 -11.08 6.47 -2.67
N ASP A 217 -11.89 6.78 -1.64
CA ASP A 217 -13.20 6.15 -1.45
C ASP A 217 -14.12 6.43 -2.65
N THR A 218 -14.13 7.67 -3.14
CA THR A 218 -14.92 8.07 -4.32
C THR A 218 -14.49 7.29 -5.56
N ARG A 219 -13.19 7.26 -5.85
CA ARG A 219 -12.66 6.54 -7.03
C ARG A 219 -12.88 5.04 -6.91
N PHE A 220 -12.65 4.47 -5.74
CA PHE A 220 -12.76 3.04 -5.52
C PHE A 220 -14.20 2.57 -5.65
N ALA A 221 -15.16 3.27 -5.06
CA ALA A 221 -16.59 2.97 -5.20
C ALA A 221 -17.02 2.99 -6.69
N ASP A 222 -16.57 3.98 -7.45
CA ASP A 222 -16.81 4.05 -8.90
C ASP A 222 -16.25 2.83 -9.64
N ARG A 223 -15.02 2.43 -9.34
CA ARG A 223 -14.39 1.26 -9.98
C ARG A 223 -15.04 -0.06 -9.58
N LEU A 224 -15.45 -0.18 -8.32
CA LEU A 224 -16.16 -1.36 -7.81
C LEU A 224 -17.52 -1.52 -8.50
N ALA A 225 -18.29 -0.44 -8.65
CA ALA A 225 -19.57 -0.47 -9.36
C ALA A 225 -19.40 -0.91 -10.83
N VAL A 226 -18.37 -0.42 -11.51
CA VAL A 226 -18.05 -0.82 -12.89
C VAL A 226 -17.68 -2.29 -12.99
N ALA A 227 -16.86 -2.79 -12.05
CA ALA A 227 -16.46 -4.20 -12.02
C ALA A 227 -17.64 -5.13 -11.73
N HIS A 228 -18.54 -4.74 -10.81
CA HIS A 228 -19.76 -5.50 -10.54
C HIS A 228 -20.72 -5.54 -11.73
N ALA A 229 -20.89 -4.42 -12.44
CA ALA A 229 -21.76 -4.37 -13.61
C ALA A 229 -21.24 -5.23 -14.79
N ALA A 230 -19.94 -5.54 -14.80
CA ALA A 230 -19.32 -6.37 -15.84
C ALA A 230 -19.32 -7.88 -15.53
N ALA A 231 -19.46 -8.26 -14.25
CA ALA A 231 -19.21 -9.63 -13.76
C ALA A 231 -20.40 -10.59 -13.79
#